data_AF-A0A7W1D5H4-F1
#
_entry.id   AF-A0A7W1D5H4-F1
#
_cell.length_a   1.000
_cell.length_b   1.000
_cell.length_c   1.000
_cell.angle_alpha   90.00
_cell.angle_beta   90.00
_cell.angle_gamma   90.00
#
_symmetry.space_group_name_H-M   'P 1'
#
loop_
_entity.id
_entity.type
_entity.pdbx_description
1 polymer ?
#
loop_
_entity_poly.entity_id
_entity_poly.type
_entity_poly.pdbx_seq_one_letter_code
_entity_poly.pdbx_strand_id
1 'polypeptide(L)'
;MSIPGTSVDRRAGRRRRVKRSPLLLPSPLAPGQTVLSPISVGTQRFDRIIVCTPWLTPGSDLAELLRSTVSSWLEPDDLVTISEKAVVVATGRVVPADEIRVGRLAKSSQSMCVRPGTRAG
;
A
#
# COMPACT_ATOMS: atom_id res chain seq x y z
N MET A 1 -37.28 7.30 -16.04
CA MET A 1 -36.03 6.94 -16.75
C MET A 1 -35.32 5.91 -15.89
N SER A 2 -35.33 4.65 -16.34
CA SER A 2 -34.92 3.49 -15.54
C SER A 2 -33.51 3.07 -15.96
N ILE A 3 -32.60 2.93 -15.00
CA ILE A 3 -31.26 2.37 -15.21
C ILE A 3 -31.37 0.84 -15.18
N PRO A 4 -31.01 0.12 -16.24
CA PRO A 4 -31.05 -1.33 -16.24
C PRO A 4 -29.76 -1.94 -15.68
N GLY A 5 -29.91 -2.93 -14.80
CA GLY A 5 -29.02 -4.09 -14.72
C GLY A 5 -27.82 -4.01 -13.79
N THR A 6 -28.03 -4.16 -12.47
CA THR A 6 -27.00 -4.69 -11.56
C THR A 6 -27.36 -6.13 -11.19
N SER A 7 -27.04 -7.07 -12.08
CA SER A 7 -26.96 -8.49 -11.78
C SER A 7 -25.56 -8.77 -11.23
N VAL A 8 -25.45 -8.95 -9.91
CA VAL A 8 -24.20 -9.33 -9.26
C VAL A 8 -24.03 -10.84 -9.43
N ASP A 9 -23.28 -11.24 -10.46
CA ASP A 9 -22.86 -12.63 -10.65
C ASP A 9 -21.88 -13.02 -9.53
N ARG A 10 -22.37 -13.78 -8.54
CA ARG A 10 -21.58 -14.35 -7.43
C ARG A 10 -20.83 -15.60 -7.88
N ARG A 11 -20.04 -15.53 -8.95
CA ARG A 11 -19.09 -16.61 -9.25
C ARG A 11 -17.86 -16.47 -8.38
N ALA A 12 -17.70 -17.44 -7.49
CA ALA A 12 -16.52 -17.69 -6.68
C ALA A 12 -15.25 -17.77 -7.57
N GLY A 13 -14.61 -16.61 -7.77
CA GLY A 13 -13.34 -16.51 -8.48
C GLY A 13 -12.25 -17.24 -7.72
N ARG A 14 -11.82 -18.38 -8.26
CA ARG A 14 -10.59 -19.09 -7.85
C ARG A 14 -9.43 -18.08 -7.93
N ARG A 15 -8.99 -17.54 -6.79
CA ARG A 15 -7.86 -16.60 -6.73
C ARG A 15 -6.62 -17.33 -7.26
N ARG A 16 -6.26 -17.11 -8.54
CA ARG A 16 -4.98 -17.57 -9.07
C ARG A 16 -3.89 -16.92 -8.23
N ARG A 17 -3.09 -17.75 -7.58
CA ARG A 17 -1.89 -17.32 -6.85
C ARG A 17 -0.93 -16.75 -7.89
N VAL A 18 -0.91 -15.43 -8.05
CA VAL A 18 0.06 -14.75 -8.90
C VAL A 18 1.44 -15.08 -8.34
N LYS A 19 2.29 -15.76 -9.13
CA LYS A 19 3.71 -15.92 -8.80
C LYS A 19 4.30 -14.51 -8.79
N ARG A 20 4.55 -13.96 -7.59
CA ARG A 20 5.23 -12.68 -7.43
C ARG A 20 6.72 -12.95 -7.63
N SER A 21 7.26 -12.59 -8.79
CA SER A 21 8.69 -12.43 -8.93
C SER A 21 9.12 -11.20 -8.12
N PRO A 22 10.19 -11.29 -7.31
CA PRO A 22 10.69 -10.13 -6.57
C PRO A 22 11.08 -9.03 -7.55
N LEU A 23 10.80 -7.78 -7.17
CA LEU A 23 11.26 -6.60 -7.90
C LEU A 23 12.80 -6.56 -7.84
N LEU A 24 13.45 -6.65 -8.99
CA LEU A 24 14.88 -6.44 -9.11
C LEU A 24 15.12 -4.95 -9.25
N LEU A 25 15.61 -4.31 -8.19
CA LEU A 25 15.98 -2.90 -8.18
C LEU A 25 17.50 -2.79 -8.31
N PRO A 26 18.02 -1.88 -9.16
CA PRO A 26 19.44 -1.55 -9.15
C PRO A 26 19.79 -0.96 -7.78
N SER A 27 20.89 -1.40 -7.18
CA SER A 27 21.29 -0.98 -5.82
C SER A 27 22.62 -0.21 -5.87
N PRO A 28 22.76 0.91 -5.12
CA PRO A 28 21.75 1.62 -4.33
C PRO A 28 20.93 2.63 -5.16
N LEU A 29 19.65 2.85 -4.79
CA LEU A 29 18.81 3.92 -5.34
C LEU A 29 18.91 5.18 -4.47
N ALA A 30 19.13 6.33 -5.09
CA ALA A 30 19.07 7.64 -4.43
C ALA A 30 17.63 8.20 -4.45
N PRO A 31 17.23 9.01 -3.46
CA PRO A 31 15.94 9.71 -3.49
C PRO A 31 15.75 10.51 -4.80
N GLY A 32 14.54 10.44 -5.36
CA GLY A 32 14.19 11.03 -6.64
C GLY A 32 14.50 10.13 -7.85
N GLN A 33 15.28 9.04 -7.70
CA GLN A 33 15.49 8.09 -8.80
C GLN A 33 14.23 7.27 -9.06
N THR A 34 13.97 7.03 -10.35
CA THR A 34 12.82 6.27 -10.82
C THR A 34 13.23 5.00 -11.54
N VAL A 35 12.53 3.90 -11.27
CA VAL A 35 12.72 2.61 -11.96
C VAL A 35 11.41 2.18 -12.59
N LEU A 36 11.42 1.91 -13.90
CA LEU A 36 10.28 1.35 -14.60
C LEU A 36 10.21 -0.16 -14.38
N SER A 37 9.04 -0.65 -14.02
CA SER A 37 8.75 -2.07 -13.82
C SER A 37 7.48 -2.46 -14.58
N PRO A 38 7.62 -3.02 -15.80
CA PRO A 38 6.47 -3.48 -16.57
C PRO A 38 5.81 -4.67 -15.85
N ILE A 39 4.48 -4.67 -15.82
CA ILE A 39 3.66 -5.76 -15.30
C ILE A 39 2.55 -6.12 -16.28
N SER A 40 2.10 -7.37 -16.21
CA SER A 40 0.92 -7.83 -16.93
C SER A 40 -0.18 -8.20 -15.94
N VAL A 41 -1.37 -7.63 -16.13
CA VAL A 41 -2.57 -7.91 -15.34
C VAL A 41 -3.65 -8.39 -16.29
N GLY A 42 -3.95 -9.70 -16.23
CA GLY A 42 -4.81 -10.33 -17.24
C GLY A 42 -4.16 -10.26 -18.63
N THR A 43 -4.84 -9.65 -19.59
CA THR A 43 -4.35 -9.42 -20.96
C THR A 43 -3.73 -8.04 -21.17
N GLN A 44 -3.77 -7.17 -20.16
CA GLN A 44 -3.27 -5.80 -20.24
C GLN A 44 -1.84 -5.70 -19.69
N ARG A 45 -1.05 -4.80 -20.26
CA ARG A 45 0.29 -4.44 -19.78
C ARG A 45 0.27 -3.03 -19.21
N PHE A 46 0.96 -2.84 -18.10
CA PHE A 46 1.09 -1.57 -17.41
C PHE A 46 2.55 -1.36 -17.02
N ASP A 47 3.03 -0.13 -17.11
CA ASP A 47 4.30 0.25 -16.52
C ASP A 47 4.08 0.77 -15.10
N ARG A 48 4.79 0.20 -14.14
CA ARG A 48 4.88 0.78 -12.80
C ARG A 48 6.10 1.65 -12.73
N ILE A 49 5.92 2.88 -12.28
CA ILE A 49 7.00 3.81 -11.99
C ILE A 49 7.29 3.72 -10.50
N ILE A 50 8.44 3.15 -10.15
CA ILE A 50 8.89 3.06 -8.76
C ILE A 50 9.73 4.30 -8.50
N VAL A 51 9.24 5.18 -7.63
CA VAL A 51 9.96 6.40 -7.23
C VAL A 51 10.63 6.17 -5.89
N CYS A 52 11.96 6.30 -5.84
CA CYS A 52 12.69 6.29 -4.58
C CYS A 52 12.41 7.60 -3.84
N THR A 53 11.87 7.51 -2.63
CA THR A 53 11.54 8.68 -1.80
C THR A 53 12.48 8.75 -0.60
N PRO A 54 12.71 9.95 -0.03
CA PRO A 54 13.34 10.06 1.28
C PRO A 54 12.56 9.28 2.34
N TRP A 55 13.23 8.92 3.44
CA TRP A 55 12.55 8.35 4.59
C TRP A 55 11.56 9.35 5.18
N LEU A 56 10.32 8.92 5.38
CA LEU A 56 9.32 9.70 6.10
C LEU A 56 9.67 9.77 7.58
N THR A 57 9.61 10.97 8.13
CA THR A 57 9.83 11.26 9.55
C THR A 57 8.62 11.99 10.14
N PRO A 58 8.45 11.98 11.48
CA PRO A 58 7.48 12.84 12.13
C PRO A 58 7.67 14.30 11.71
N GLY A 59 6.59 14.97 11.30
CA GLY A 59 6.59 16.34 10.81
C GLY A 59 6.84 16.50 9.31
N SER A 60 7.06 15.43 8.56
CA SER A 60 7.21 15.52 7.09
C SER A 60 5.98 16.13 6.43
N ASP A 61 6.17 17.13 5.56
CA ASP A 61 5.11 17.61 4.66
C ASP A 61 4.94 16.62 3.51
N LEU A 62 3.90 15.79 3.62
CA LEU A 62 3.61 14.77 2.63
C LEU A 62 3.17 15.35 1.29
N ALA A 63 2.50 16.51 1.28
CA ALA A 63 2.06 17.14 0.04
C ALA A 63 3.27 17.70 -0.73
N GLU A 64 4.20 18.36 -0.04
CA GLU A 64 5.45 18.83 -0.63
C GLU A 64 6.32 17.68 -1.12
N LEU A 65 6.45 16.61 -0.33
CA LEU A 65 7.20 15.41 -0.72
C LEU A 65 6.61 14.78 -1.98
N LEU A 66 5.29 14.64 -2.09
CA LEU A 66 4.66 14.10 -3.29
C LEU A 66 4.82 15.03 -4.49
N ARG A 67 4.62 16.34 -4.32
CA ARG A 67 4.85 17.31 -5.39
C ARG A 67 6.29 17.26 -5.91
N SER A 68 7.27 17.14 -5.04
CA SER A 68 8.68 17.10 -5.45
C SER A 68 9.10 15.77 -6.10
N THR A 69 8.42 14.66 -5.77
CA THR A 69 8.86 13.31 -6.19
C THR A 69 8.05 12.71 -7.33
N VAL A 70 6.74 13.01 -7.42
CA VAL A 70 5.85 12.38 -8.41
C VAL A 70 5.22 13.34 -9.40
N SER A 71 5.34 14.67 -9.23
CA SER A 71 4.65 15.64 -10.10
C SER A 71 4.97 15.51 -11.58
N SER A 72 6.20 15.14 -11.94
CA SER A 72 6.60 14.92 -13.34
C SER A 72 5.87 13.76 -14.03
N TRP A 73 5.17 12.94 -13.26
CA TRP A 73 4.44 11.74 -13.70
C TRP A 73 2.93 11.87 -13.56
N LEU A 74 2.43 13.00 -13.05
CA LEU A 74 1.01 13.24 -12.85
C LEU A 74 0.45 14.12 -13.95
N GLU A 75 -0.69 13.73 -14.48
CA GLU A 75 -1.51 14.55 -15.37
C GLU A 75 -2.60 15.28 -14.56
N PRO A 76 -3.19 16.36 -15.10
CA PRO A 76 -4.40 16.94 -14.54
C PRO A 76 -5.47 15.85 -14.33
N ASP A 77 -6.20 15.95 -13.21
CA ASP A 77 -7.25 15.01 -12.78
C ASP A 77 -6.79 13.61 -12.32
N ASP A 78 -5.49 13.37 -12.22
CA ASP A 78 -4.97 12.15 -11.59
C ASP A 78 -5.31 12.05 -10.10
N LEU A 79 -5.67 10.84 -9.67
CA LEU A 79 -5.96 10.51 -8.28
C LEU A 79 -4.73 9.91 -7.60
N VAL A 80 -4.18 10.64 -6.63
CA VAL A 80 -3.10 10.14 -5.79
C VAL A 80 -3.66 9.43 -4.57
N THR A 81 -3.33 8.15 -4.41
CA THR A 81 -3.67 7.38 -3.21
C THR A 81 -2.42 7.13 -2.39
N ILE A 82 -2.54 7.30 -1.07
CA ILE A 82 -1.44 7.13 -0.12
C ILE A 82 -1.85 6.08 0.90
N SER A 83 -0.93 5.19 1.28
CA SER A 83 -1.16 4.31 2.41
C SER A 83 -1.30 5.12 3.71
N GLU A 84 -2.28 4.77 4.54
CA GLU A 84 -2.47 5.36 5.87
C GLU A 84 -1.18 5.34 6.72
N LYS A 85 -0.35 4.31 6.58
CA LYS A 85 0.93 4.19 7.28
C LYS A 85 1.84 5.41 7.06
N ALA A 86 1.91 5.94 5.84
CA ALA A 86 2.71 7.13 5.56
C ALA A 86 2.18 8.35 6.32
N VAL A 87 0.85 8.50 6.39
CA VAL A 87 0.18 9.57 7.13
C VAL A 87 0.44 9.44 8.64
N VAL A 88 0.36 8.24 9.20
CA VAL A 88 0.63 7.97 10.62
C VAL A 88 2.07 8.35 11.00
N VAL A 89 3.05 8.03 10.15
CA VAL A 89 4.46 8.41 10.34
C VAL A 89 4.62 9.93 10.27
N ALA A 90 4.13 10.56 9.20
CA ALA A 90 4.26 12.01 9.00
C ALA A 90 3.59 12.82 10.12
N THR A 91 2.46 12.35 10.64
CA THR A 91 1.74 13.01 11.75
C THR A 91 2.31 12.70 13.14
N GLY A 92 3.39 11.90 13.22
CA GLY A 92 4.04 11.56 14.50
C GLY A 92 3.20 10.66 15.40
N ARG A 93 2.28 9.88 14.84
CA ARG A 93 1.36 9.00 15.59
C ARG A 93 1.86 7.56 15.74
N VAL A 94 3.13 7.31 15.41
CA VAL A 94 3.76 6.01 15.62
C VAL A 94 4.05 5.85 17.10
N VAL A 95 3.55 4.76 17.69
CA VAL A 95 3.84 4.38 19.07
C VAL A 95 4.76 3.15 19.05
N PRO A 96 5.96 3.23 19.64
CA PRO A 96 6.83 2.08 19.82
C PRO A 96 6.14 0.97 20.62
N ALA A 97 6.35 -0.28 20.22
CA ALA A 97 5.63 -1.41 20.84
C ALA A 97 6.00 -1.61 22.32
N ASP A 98 7.22 -1.24 22.70
CA ASP A 98 7.74 -1.28 24.07
C ASP A 98 7.17 -0.19 24.99
N GLU A 99 6.61 0.88 24.43
CA GLU A 99 5.88 1.90 25.20
C GLU A 99 4.44 1.46 25.54
N ILE A 100 3.94 0.38 24.92
CA ILE A 100 2.58 -0.10 25.11
C ILE A 100 2.47 -0.93 26.39
N ARG A 101 1.77 -0.40 27.39
CA ARG A 101 1.42 -1.14 28.62
C ARG A 101 0.13 -1.95 28.43
N VAL A 102 0.28 -3.26 28.26
CA VAL A 102 -0.85 -4.18 28.03
C VAL A 102 -1.66 -4.41 29.32
N GLY A 103 -2.94 -4.00 29.31
CA GLY A 103 -3.88 -4.24 30.41
C GLY A 103 -4.41 -5.68 30.50
N ARG A 104 -5.04 -6.04 31.63
CA ARG A 104 -5.53 -7.42 31.89
C ARG A 104 -6.48 -7.94 30.81
N LEU A 105 -7.39 -7.09 30.31
CA LEU A 105 -8.33 -7.46 29.24
C LEU A 105 -7.62 -7.76 27.91
N ALA A 106 -6.66 -6.93 27.52
CA ALA A 106 -5.88 -7.17 26.30
C ALA A 106 -5.06 -8.47 26.42
N LYS A 107 -4.53 -8.78 27.60
CA LYS A 107 -3.86 -10.08 27.86
C LYS A 107 -4.81 -11.26 27.69
N SER A 108 -6.05 -11.17 28.18
CA SER A 108 -7.03 -12.26 28.00
C SER A 108 -7.46 -12.46 26.55
N SER A 109 -7.48 -11.40 25.74
CA SER A 109 -7.86 -11.47 24.32
C SER A 109 -6.71 -11.84 23.38
N GLN A 110 -5.45 -11.84 23.83
CA GLN A 110 -4.29 -12.22 23.00
C GLN A 110 -4.37 -13.67 22.49
N SER A 111 -5.00 -14.57 23.23
CA SER A 111 -5.23 -15.96 22.80
C SER A 111 -6.20 -16.07 21.62
N MET A 112 -7.00 -15.02 21.37
CA MET A 112 -7.98 -14.95 20.28
C MET A 112 -7.45 -14.20 19.06
N CYS A 113 -6.13 -13.96 18.98
CA CYS A 113 -5.51 -13.29 17.84
C CYS A 113 -5.84 -14.03 16.55
N VAL A 114 -6.78 -13.47 15.78
CA VAL A 114 -7.15 -13.97 14.46
C VAL A 114 -5.98 -13.65 13.55
N ARG A 115 -5.13 -14.66 13.32
CA ARG A 115 -4.11 -14.59 12.27
C ARG A 115 -4.82 -14.34 10.94
N PRO A 116 -4.57 -13.23 10.24
CA PRO A 116 -5.14 -13.03 8.92
C PRO A 116 -4.51 -14.07 7.99
N GLY A 117 -5.28 -15.13 7.67
CA GLY A 117 -4.90 -16.11 6.65
C GLY A 117 -4.85 -17.59 7.06
N THR A 118 -5.07 -17.97 8.32
CA THR A 118 -5.27 -19.40 8.64
C THR A 118 -6.73 -19.78 8.43
N ARG A 119 -7.01 -20.51 7.34
CA ARG A 119 -8.21 -21.36 7.28
C ARG A 119 -8.16 -22.31 8.47
N ALA A 120 -9.17 -22.24 9.34
CA ALA A 120 -9.51 -23.38 10.18
C ALA A 120 -9.92 -24.51 9.22
N GLY A 121 -9.12 -25.58 9.20
CA GLY A 121 -9.51 -26.86 8.61
C GLY A 121 -10.42 -27.61 9.57
#